data_AF-N6TQE4-F1
#
_entry.id   AF-N6TQE4-F1
#
_cell.length_a   1.000
_cell.length_b   1.000
_cell.length_c   1.000
_cell.angle_alpha   90.00
_cell.angle_beta   90.00
_cell.angle_gamma   90.00
#
_symmetry.space_group_name_H-M   'P 1'
#
loop_
_entity.id
_entity.type
_entity.pdbx_description
1 polymer ?
#
loop_
_entity_poly.entity_id
_entity_poly.type
_entity_poly.pdbx_seq_one_letter_code
_entity_poly.pdbx_strand_id
1 'polypeptide(L)'
;MWQDTLQNLPDDFQLLNCFVHEDPDTCRKDHQFDKILDQEFQFYLYFAKPYAAMISGGAERTRVAAWLQMLCSVHGTECCSRMKAIRNDYMMALLGYLQDLRAVGPFAEYPSWQTLKPLAEAAKLAAENSPVTDRTGCYANELLAEQPMPDDGAFCYIAISGDLVTSNLSQI
;
A
#
# COMPACT_ATOMS: atom_id res chain seq x y z
N MET A 1 -14.79 -6.72 18.73
CA MET A 1 -14.02 -7.20 17.56
C MET A 1 -13.44 -6.07 16.67
N TRP A 2 -14.12 -4.92 16.51
CA TRP A 2 -13.52 -3.62 16.10
C TRP A 2 -13.50 -2.64 17.27
N GLN A 3 -14.60 -2.56 18.01
CA GLN A 3 -14.69 -1.83 19.27
C GLN A 3 -13.58 -2.24 20.25
N ASP A 4 -13.27 -3.54 20.38
CA ASP A 4 -12.15 -4.00 21.20
C ASP A 4 -10.80 -3.50 20.69
N THR A 5 -10.61 -3.36 19.37
CA THR A 5 -9.37 -2.80 18.81
C THR A 5 -9.27 -1.30 19.11
N LEU A 6 -10.38 -0.57 19.00
CA LEU A 6 -10.46 0.84 19.40
C LEU A 6 -10.28 1.03 20.91
N GLN A 7 -10.82 0.13 21.73
CA GLN A 7 -10.70 0.17 23.19
C GLN A 7 -9.28 -0.15 23.69
N ASN A 8 -8.47 -0.82 22.86
CA ASN A 8 -7.07 -1.11 23.17
C ASN A 8 -6.11 -0.06 22.56
N LEU A 9 -6.63 1.02 21.97
CA LEU A 9 -5.78 2.14 21.58
C LEU A 9 -5.30 2.87 22.86
N PRO A 10 -4.06 3.39 22.88
CA PRO A 10 -3.57 4.19 24.00
C PRO A 10 -4.47 5.39 24.33
N ASP A 11 -4.56 5.78 25.60
CA ASP A 11 -5.38 6.92 26.02
C ASP A 11 -4.89 8.27 25.42
N ASP A 12 -3.63 8.35 25.03
CA ASP A 12 -3.02 9.50 24.36
C ASP A 12 -3.13 9.44 22.83
N PHE A 13 -3.91 8.48 22.30
CA PHE A 13 -4.09 8.30 20.86
C PHE A 13 -4.82 9.48 20.23
N GLN A 14 -4.16 10.13 19.28
CA GLN A 14 -4.71 11.26 18.54
C GLN A 14 -5.21 10.81 17.17
N LEU A 15 -6.43 11.24 16.84
CA LEU A 15 -6.96 11.10 15.49
C LEU A 15 -6.17 12.01 14.53
N LEU A 16 -5.97 11.53 13.31
CA LEU A 16 -5.35 12.32 12.26
C LEU A 16 -6.28 13.47 11.87
N ASN A 17 -5.72 14.69 11.80
CA ASN A 17 -6.42 15.80 11.17
C ASN A 17 -6.66 15.50 9.69
N CYS A 18 -7.71 16.11 9.13
CA CYS A 18 -7.96 15.96 7.70
C CYS A 18 -6.78 16.51 6.89
N PHE A 19 -6.18 15.63 6.08
CA PHE A 19 -5.06 15.95 5.18
C PHE A 19 -5.50 16.03 3.71
N VAL A 20 -6.80 15.95 3.44
CA VAL A 20 -7.38 15.94 2.09
C VAL A 20 -8.07 17.25 1.76
N HIS A 21 -8.79 17.82 2.72
CA HIS A 21 -9.57 19.05 2.53
C HIS A 21 -8.88 20.21 3.22
N GLU A 22 -8.74 21.33 2.50
CA GLU A 22 -8.25 22.58 3.08
C GLU A 22 -9.30 23.25 3.99
N ASP A 23 -10.58 23.05 3.68
CA ASP A 23 -11.71 23.67 4.38
C ASP A 23 -12.49 22.66 5.25
N PRO A 24 -12.69 22.94 6.56
CA PRO A 24 -13.44 22.07 7.45
C PRO A 24 -14.90 21.81 7.04
N ASP A 25 -15.58 22.75 6.36
CA ASP A 25 -16.96 22.56 5.93
C ASP A 25 -17.07 21.57 4.78
N THR A 26 -16.11 21.54 3.86
CA THR A 26 -16.03 20.49 2.84
C THR A 26 -15.78 19.12 3.45
N CYS A 27 -14.88 19.03 4.43
CA CYS A 27 -14.62 17.77 5.15
C CYS A 27 -15.88 17.24 5.83
N ARG A 28 -16.64 18.10 6.53
CA ARG A 28 -17.90 17.74 7.22
C ARG A 28 -19.01 17.24 6.29
N LYS A 29 -18.91 17.52 4.98
CA LYS A 29 -19.89 17.07 3.98
C LYS A 29 -19.46 15.78 3.27
N ASP A 30 -18.17 15.44 3.33
CA ASP A 30 -17.62 14.25 2.67
C ASP A 30 -17.74 12.99 3.55
N HIS A 31 -18.97 12.50 3.71
CA HIS A 31 -19.27 11.28 4.49
C HIS A 31 -20.19 10.29 3.75
N GLN A 32 -20.34 10.46 2.42
CA GLN A 32 -21.30 9.70 1.63
C GLN A 32 -21.01 8.20 1.60
N PHE A 33 -19.74 7.80 1.70
CA PHE A 33 -19.28 6.42 1.52
C PHE A 33 -18.77 5.76 2.79
N ASP A 34 -18.85 6.45 3.92
CA ASP A 34 -18.28 6.04 5.21
C ASP A 34 -18.60 4.60 5.59
N LYS A 35 -19.88 4.22 5.49
CA LYS A 35 -20.32 2.87 5.85
C LYS A 35 -19.65 1.78 5.01
N ILE A 36 -19.55 1.99 3.70
CA ILE A 36 -18.98 1.00 2.78
C ILE A 36 -17.46 0.93 2.99
N LEU A 37 -16.80 2.07 3.11
CA LEU A 37 -15.36 2.13 3.31
C LEU A 37 -14.93 1.53 4.65
N ASP A 38 -15.70 1.76 5.72
CA ASP A 38 -15.42 1.15 7.03
C ASP A 38 -15.65 -0.38 7.01
N GLN A 39 -16.65 -0.86 6.28
CA GLN A 39 -16.87 -2.30 6.09
C GLN A 39 -15.74 -2.95 5.29
N GLU A 40 -15.30 -2.31 4.21
CA GLU A 40 -14.17 -2.75 3.41
C GLU A 40 -12.88 -2.82 4.24
N PHE A 41 -12.60 -1.79 5.04
CA PHE A 41 -11.45 -1.80 5.95
C PHE A 41 -11.51 -2.96 6.95
N GLN A 42 -12.66 -3.17 7.58
CA GLN A 42 -12.86 -4.27 8.53
C GLN A 42 -12.62 -5.63 7.88
N PHE A 43 -13.06 -5.80 6.64
CA PHE A 43 -12.82 -7.00 5.85
C PHE A 43 -11.32 -7.22 5.65
N TYR A 44 -10.58 -6.24 5.13
CA TYR A 44 -9.13 -6.36 4.95
C TYR A 44 -8.39 -6.60 6.27
N LEU A 45 -8.76 -5.89 7.33
CA LEU A 45 -8.14 -6.03 8.66
C LEU A 45 -8.35 -7.45 9.23
N TYR A 46 -9.53 -8.04 9.03
CA TYR A 46 -9.81 -9.41 9.44
C TYR A 46 -8.85 -10.41 8.77
N PHE A 47 -8.59 -10.26 7.47
CA PHE A 47 -7.63 -11.11 6.75
C PHE A 47 -6.18 -10.84 7.13
N ALA A 48 -5.81 -9.59 7.42
CA ALA A 48 -4.42 -9.23 7.71
C ALA A 48 -3.91 -9.77 9.05
N LYS A 49 -4.78 -9.86 10.07
CA LYS A 49 -4.42 -10.29 11.45
C LYS A 49 -3.59 -11.58 11.53
N PRO A 50 -3.99 -12.71 10.93
CA PRO A 50 -3.21 -13.95 11.00
C PRO A 50 -1.81 -13.79 10.38
N TYR A 51 -1.71 -13.10 9.24
CA TYR A 51 -0.42 -12.88 8.57
C TYR A 51 0.51 -11.96 9.37
N ALA A 52 -0.01 -10.88 9.94
CA ALA A 52 0.75 -9.99 10.81
C ALA A 52 1.34 -10.73 12.03
N ALA A 53 0.61 -11.68 12.60
CA ALA A 53 1.09 -12.51 13.71
C ALA A 53 2.21 -13.49 13.29
N MET A 54 2.28 -13.88 12.01
CA MET A 54 3.27 -14.81 11.47
C MET A 54 4.60 -14.15 11.07
N ILE A 55 4.70 -12.81 11.06
CA ILE A 55 5.96 -12.12 10.79
C ILE A 55 7.00 -12.49 11.84
N SER A 56 8.12 -13.06 11.39
CA SER A 56 9.16 -13.60 12.27
C SER A 56 10.15 -12.54 12.76
N GLY A 57 10.37 -11.46 11.99
CA GLY A 57 11.30 -10.39 12.35
C GLY A 57 10.74 -9.43 13.40
N GLY A 58 11.41 -9.26 14.54
CA GLY A 58 10.93 -8.38 15.62
C GLY A 58 10.74 -6.92 15.20
N ALA A 59 11.75 -6.32 14.55
CA ALA A 59 11.66 -4.94 14.07
C ALA A 59 10.61 -4.75 12.96
N GLU A 60 10.47 -5.74 12.09
CA GLU A 60 9.48 -5.74 11.02
C GLU A 60 8.05 -5.85 11.57
N ARG A 61 7.85 -6.74 12.56
CA ARG A 61 6.59 -6.89 13.28
C ARG A 61 6.18 -5.58 13.96
N THR A 62 7.12 -4.86 14.57
CA THR A 62 6.85 -3.56 15.19
C THR A 62 6.42 -2.52 14.16
N ARG A 63 7.06 -2.46 12.98
CA ARG A 63 6.64 -1.56 11.90
C ARG A 63 5.24 -1.90 11.38
N VAL A 64 4.95 -3.18 11.17
CA VAL A 64 3.61 -3.61 10.75
C VAL A 64 2.55 -3.26 11.80
N ALA A 65 2.85 -3.46 13.09
CA ALA A 65 1.95 -3.05 14.16
C ALA A 65 1.71 -1.53 14.16
N ALA A 66 2.76 -0.71 13.97
CA ALA A 66 2.65 0.74 13.87
C ALA A 66 1.78 1.17 12.67
N TRP A 67 1.96 0.54 11.51
CA TRP A 67 1.12 0.80 10.34
C TRP A 67 -0.33 0.40 10.56
N LEU A 68 -0.60 -0.79 11.11
CA LEU A 68 -1.96 -1.22 11.43
C LEU A 68 -2.63 -0.24 12.41
N GLN A 69 -1.90 0.23 13.41
CA GLN A 69 -2.39 1.21 14.38
C GLN A 69 -2.68 2.57 13.72
N MET A 70 -1.80 3.06 12.85
CA MET A 70 -2.05 4.29 12.09
C MET A 70 -3.27 4.15 11.18
N LEU A 71 -3.44 3.04 10.47
CA LEU A 71 -4.60 2.83 9.62
C LEU A 71 -5.89 2.72 10.43
N CYS A 72 -5.83 2.12 11.62
CA CYS A 72 -6.95 2.11 12.54
C CYS A 72 -7.29 3.50 13.11
N SER A 73 -6.40 4.51 13.02
CA SER A 73 -6.67 5.88 13.49
C SER A 73 -7.63 6.65 12.60
N VAL A 74 -7.73 6.28 11.33
CA VAL A 74 -8.66 6.89 10.39
C VAL A 74 -9.99 6.16 10.53
N HIS A 75 -10.88 6.62 11.40
CA HIS A 75 -12.17 5.98 11.64
C HIS A 75 -13.24 6.93 12.15
N GLY A 76 -14.47 6.43 12.25
CA GLY A 76 -15.58 7.18 12.85
C GLY A 76 -16.06 8.35 11.99
N THR A 77 -16.76 9.29 12.61
CA THR A 77 -17.38 10.45 11.93
C THR A 77 -16.44 11.64 11.79
N GLU A 78 -15.29 11.64 12.45
CA GLU A 78 -14.31 12.73 12.41
C GLU A 78 -13.38 12.65 11.17
N CYS A 79 -13.45 11.53 10.43
CA CYS A 79 -12.69 11.31 9.20
C CYS A 79 -13.62 11.29 7.99
N CYS A 80 -13.30 12.07 6.97
CA CYS A 80 -14.06 12.08 5.72
C CYS A 80 -13.87 10.79 4.90
N SER A 81 -14.81 10.53 3.99
CA SER A 81 -14.80 9.38 3.08
C SER A 81 -13.50 9.31 2.27
N ARG A 82 -12.93 10.43 1.81
CA ARG A 82 -11.63 10.38 1.10
C ARG A 82 -10.47 9.90 1.96
N MET A 83 -10.37 10.30 3.23
CA MET A 83 -9.34 9.76 4.13
C MET A 83 -9.52 8.26 4.33
N LYS A 84 -10.77 7.81 4.47
CA LYS A 84 -11.11 6.38 4.59
C LYS A 84 -10.75 5.60 3.32
N ALA A 85 -10.94 6.18 2.13
CA ALA A 85 -10.51 5.57 0.88
C ALA A 85 -8.98 5.40 0.82
N ILE A 86 -8.21 6.44 1.15
CA ILE A 86 -6.75 6.36 1.21
C ILE A 86 -6.29 5.31 2.23
N ARG A 87 -6.90 5.28 3.42
CA ARG A 87 -6.66 4.22 4.43
C ARG A 87 -6.89 2.83 3.84
N ASN A 88 -7.96 2.63 3.08
CA ASN A 88 -8.29 1.33 2.49
C ASN A 88 -7.28 0.91 1.42
N ASP A 89 -6.81 1.85 0.59
CA ASP A 89 -5.74 1.57 -0.38
C ASP A 89 -4.48 1.06 0.34
N TYR A 90 -4.06 1.73 1.42
CA TYR A 90 -2.95 1.27 2.26
C TYR A 90 -3.21 -0.09 2.90
N MET A 91 -4.41 -0.33 3.43
CA MET A 91 -4.75 -1.59 4.08
C MET A 91 -4.72 -2.75 3.09
N MET A 92 -5.23 -2.54 1.88
CA MET A 92 -5.21 -3.52 0.80
C MET A 92 -3.78 -3.82 0.35
N ALA A 93 -2.95 -2.79 0.15
CA ALA A 93 -1.54 -2.96 -0.19
C ALA A 93 -0.76 -3.69 0.91
N LEU A 94 -0.97 -3.32 2.18
CA LEU A 94 -0.36 -3.99 3.32
C LEU A 94 -0.77 -5.47 3.38
N LEU A 95 -2.05 -5.78 3.19
CA LEU A 95 -2.53 -7.16 3.15
C LEU A 95 -1.80 -7.99 2.08
N GLY A 96 -1.58 -7.44 0.89
CA GLY A 96 -0.81 -8.09 -0.17
C GLY A 96 0.61 -8.46 0.27
N TYR A 97 1.34 -7.52 0.90
CA TYR A 97 2.69 -7.81 1.40
C TYR A 97 2.72 -8.76 2.61
N LEU A 98 1.69 -8.69 3.46
CA LEU A 98 1.54 -9.60 4.59
C LEU A 98 1.31 -11.05 4.15
N GLN A 99 0.63 -11.28 3.02
CA GLN A 99 0.49 -12.63 2.45
C GLN A 99 1.85 -13.26 2.10
N ASP A 100 2.82 -12.45 1.70
CA ASP A 100 4.22 -12.85 1.49
C ASP A 100 5.07 -12.81 2.78
N LEU A 101 4.47 -12.48 3.92
CA LEU A 101 5.11 -12.32 5.23
C LEU A 101 6.23 -11.26 5.25
N ARG A 102 6.05 -10.17 4.51
CA ARG A 102 7.06 -9.10 4.38
C ARG A 102 6.44 -7.73 4.56
N ALA A 103 7.25 -6.76 5.02
CA ALA A 103 6.93 -5.34 5.02
C ALA A 103 7.90 -4.62 4.06
N VAL A 104 7.42 -4.31 2.86
CA VAL A 104 8.20 -3.66 1.80
C VAL A 104 7.47 -2.43 1.26
N GLY A 105 8.12 -1.70 0.34
CA GLY A 105 7.58 -0.45 -0.19
C GLY A 105 7.37 0.58 0.93
N PRO A 106 6.19 1.22 1.03
CA PRO A 106 5.94 2.23 2.07
C PRO A 106 5.99 1.66 3.49
N PHE A 107 5.86 0.33 3.65
CA PHE A 107 5.86 -0.35 4.94
C PHE A 107 7.26 -0.72 5.45
N ALA A 108 8.29 -0.47 4.64
CA ALA A 108 9.69 -0.67 5.05
C ALA A 108 10.12 0.29 6.16
N GLU A 109 9.48 1.46 6.23
CA GLU A 109 9.72 2.50 7.24
C GLU A 109 8.52 2.64 8.19
N TYR A 110 8.69 3.40 9.27
CA TYR A 110 7.59 3.72 10.16
C TYR A 110 6.63 4.75 9.52
N PRO A 111 5.32 4.70 9.84
CA PRO A 111 4.40 5.71 9.39
C PRO A 111 4.74 7.11 9.93
N SER A 112 4.33 8.15 9.21
CA SER A 112 4.57 9.56 9.59
C SER A 112 3.75 10.03 10.81
N TRP A 113 2.71 9.27 11.19
CA TRP A 113 1.72 9.60 12.24
C TRP A 113 1.00 10.95 12.07
N GLN A 114 1.17 11.62 10.93
CA GLN A 114 0.61 12.95 10.67
C GLN A 114 -0.29 12.96 9.44
N THR A 115 0.10 12.25 8.38
CA THR A 115 -0.62 12.25 7.10
C THR A 115 -0.45 10.91 6.38
N LEU A 116 -1.48 10.49 5.65
CA LEU A 116 -1.38 9.41 4.67
C LEU A 116 -1.39 10.04 3.27
N LYS A 117 -0.23 10.10 2.62
CA LYS A 117 -0.18 10.50 1.21
C LYS A 117 -0.87 9.44 0.35
N PRO A 118 -1.70 9.78 -0.65
CA PRO A 118 -2.29 8.78 -1.54
C PRO A 118 -1.23 7.83 -2.11
N LEU A 119 -1.49 6.51 -2.09
CA LEU A 119 -0.50 5.51 -2.51
C LEU A 119 0.00 5.73 -3.94
N ALA A 120 -0.86 6.18 -4.86
CA ALA A 120 -0.48 6.50 -6.23
C ALA A 120 0.58 7.60 -6.30
N GLU A 121 0.44 8.66 -5.48
CA GLU A 121 1.43 9.74 -5.40
C GLU A 121 2.73 9.26 -4.77
N ALA A 122 2.63 8.47 -3.69
CA ALA A 122 3.80 7.89 -3.04
C ALA A 122 4.57 6.95 -3.99
N ALA A 123 3.87 6.14 -4.78
CA ALA A 123 4.45 5.26 -5.78
C ALA A 123 5.14 6.06 -6.90
N LYS A 124 4.54 7.14 -7.39
CA LYS A 124 5.14 8.02 -8.38
C LYS A 124 6.46 8.63 -7.89
N LEU A 125 6.48 9.17 -6.68
CA LEU A 125 7.71 9.71 -6.07
C LEU A 125 8.78 8.64 -5.84
N ALA A 126 8.38 7.42 -5.49
CA ALA A 126 9.31 6.30 -5.34
C ALA A 126 9.90 5.87 -6.69
N ALA A 127 9.10 5.86 -7.76
CA ALA A 127 9.52 5.53 -9.11
C ALA A 127 10.51 6.55 -9.69
N GLU A 128 10.32 7.85 -9.41
CA GLU A 128 11.27 8.91 -9.80
C GLU A 128 12.69 8.65 -9.24
N ASN A 129 12.80 7.95 -8.12
CA ASN A 129 14.06 7.64 -7.44
C ASN A 129 14.50 6.18 -7.59
N SER A 130 13.73 5.34 -8.29
CA SER A 130 13.96 3.90 -8.43
C SER A 130 13.92 3.50 -9.90
N PRO A 131 15.02 3.65 -10.65
CA PRO A 131 15.05 3.28 -12.06
C PRO A 131 14.78 1.78 -12.21
N VAL A 132 13.99 1.43 -13.24
CA VAL A 132 13.75 0.03 -13.63
C VAL A 132 15.08 -0.57 -14.06
N THR A 133 15.69 -1.35 -13.17
CA THR A 133 17.02 -1.93 -13.38
C THR A 133 17.00 -3.41 -13.06
N ASP A 134 17.63 -4.19 -13.93
CA ASP A 134 18.01 -5.57 -13.67
C ASP A 134 19.40 -5.58 -13.02
N ARG A 135 19.48 -6.11 -11.80
CA ARG A 135 20.75 -6.25 -11.06
C ARG A 135 21.67 -7.32 -11.64
N THR A 136 21.21 -8.11 -12.61
CA THR A 136 21.92 -9.28 -13.12
C THR A 136 22.67 -9.05 -14.45
N GLY A 137 22.47 -7.92 -15.15
CA GLY A 137 23.24 -7.63 -16.36
C GLY A 137 23.07 -6.24 -16.96
N CYS A 138 24.16 -5.66 -17.48
CA CYS A 138 24.16 -4.33 -18.12
C CYS A 138 23.32 -4.27 -19.41
N TYR A 139 23.30 -5.34 -20.21
CA TYR A 139 22.51 -5.40 -21.45
C TYR A 139 21.00 -5.33 -21.20
N ALA A 140 20.51 -5.93 -20.12
CA ALA A 140 19.11 -5.81 -19.73
C ALA A 140 18.77 -4.37 -19.35
N ASN A 141 19.69 -3.66 -18.67
CA ASN A 141 19.49 -2.26 -18.31
C ASN A 141 19.46 -1.31 -19.51
N GLU A 142 20.28 -1.55 -20.55
CA GLU A 142 20.19 -0.80 -21.81
C GLU A 142 18.83 -1.01 -22.49
N LEU A 143 18.37 -2.26 -22.61
CA LEU A 143 17.07 -2.56 -23.20
C LEU A 143 15.92 -1.92 -22.42
N LEU A 144 15.96 -2.00 -21.08
CA LEU A 144 14.95 -1.41 -20.19
C LEU A 144 14.93 0.12 -20.29
N ALA A 145 16.09 0.76 -20.49
CA ALA A 145 16.20 2.20 -20.68
C ALA A 145 15.59 2.69 -22.00
N GLU A 146 15.59 1.84 -23.04
CA GLU A 146 14.96 2.13 -24.33
C GLU A 146 13.45 1.91 -24.35
N GLN A 147 12.89 1.23 -23.34
CA GLN A 147 11.45 0.97 -23.31
C GLN A 147 10.67 2.24 -22.95
N PRO A 148 9.51 2.48 -23.59
CA PRO A 148 8.65 3.59 -23.20
C PRO A 148 8.24 3.43 -21.74
N MET A 149 8.44 4.48 -20.93
CA MET A 149 7.84 4.50 -19.60
C MET A 149 6.33 4.67 -19.77
N PRO A 150 5.54 3.69 -19.33
CA PRO A 150 4.10 3.77 -19.44
C PRO A 150 3.55 4.76 -18.41
N ASP A 151 2.48 5.45 -18.79
CA ASP A 151 1.88 6.51 -17.97
C ASP A 151 1.14 5.99 -16.73
N ASP A 152 0.67 4.73 -16.74
CA ASP A 152 -0.04 4.10 -15.62
C ASP A 152 0.02 2.56 -15.68
N GLY A 153 0.06 1.89 -14.52
CA GLY A 153 0.03 0.42 -14.38
C GLY A 153 1.35 -0.26 -13.96
N ALA A 154 1.31 -1.59 -13.79
CA ALA A 154 2.48 -2.43 -13.51
C ALA A 154 2.95 -3.14 -14.79
N PHE A 155 4.26 -3.07 -15.08
CA PHE A 155 4.83 -3.59 -16.32
C PHE A 155 5.97 -4.54 -16.02
N CYS A 156 6.06 -5.61 -16.81
CA CYS A 156 7.10 -6.61 -16.71
C CYS A 156 7.67 -6.85 -18.11
N TYR A 157 8.98 -6.73 -18.25
CA TYR A 157 9.70 -7.10 -19.45
C TYR A 157 10.29 -8.49 -19.24
N ILE A 158 9.89 -9.44 -20.09
CA ILE A 158 10.38 -10.82 -20.04
C ILE A 158 11.41 -10.98 -21.15
N ALA A 159 12.70 -11.03 -20.78
CA ALA A 159 13.76 -11.39 -21.70
C ALA A 159 13.77 -12.92 -21.89
N ILE A 160 13.29 -13.39 -23.04
CA ILE A 160 13.34 -14.81 -23.40
C ILE A 160 14.72 -15.10 -23.98
N SER A 161 15.59 -15.73 -23.18
CA SER A 161 16.88 -16.26 -23.66
C SER A 161 16.91 -17.79 -23.58
N GLY A 162 17.19 -18.45 -24.71
CA GLY A 162 17.22 -19.91 -24.88
C GLY A 162 16.48 -20.38 -26.14
N ASP A 163 16.87 -21.55 -26.69
CA ASP A 163 16.49 -22.18 -27.98
C ASP A 163 14.98 -22.41 -28.26
N LEU A 164 14.08 -21.80 -27.49
CA LEU A 164 12.62 -21.90 -27.63
C LEU A 164 12.07 -21.35 -28.96
N VAL A 165 12.85 -20.61 -29.74
CA VAL A 165 12.44 -20.13 -31.07
C VAL A 165 12.47 -21.24 -32.13
N THR A 166 13.14 -22.37 -31.88
CA THR A 166 13.30 -23.42 -32.91
C THR A 166 12.19 -24.47 -32.98
N SER A 167 11.21 -24.46 -32.07
CA SER A 167 10.27 -25.59 -31.98
C SER A 167 8.93 -25.42 -32.69
N ASN A 168 8.54 -24.25 -33.20
CA ASN A 168 7.20 -24.08 -33.83
C ASN A 168 7.13 -23.17 -35.08
N LEU A 169 8.24 -22.75 -35.69
CA LEU A 169 8.22 -21.92 -36.91
C LEU A 169 8.58 -22.69 -38.20
N SER A 170 8.81 -24.00 -38.13
CA SER A 170 9.23 -24.84 -39.27
C SER A 170 8.12 -25.74 -39.84
N GLN A 171 6.85 -25.44 -39.58
CA GLN A 171 5.71 -26.12 -40.21
C GLN A 171 4.65 -25.13 -40.72
N ILE A 172 5.00 -24.36 -41.76
CA ILE A 172 4.04 -23.87 -42.77
C ILE A 172 4.71 -23.99 -44.14
#